data_AF-A0AA88I7X7-F1
#
_entry.id   AF-A0AA88I7X7-F1
#
_cell.length_a   1.000
_cell.length_b   1.000
_cell.length_c   1.000
_cell.angle_alpha   90.00
_cell.angle_beta   90.00
_cell.angle_gamma   90.00
#
_symmetry.space_group_name_H-M   'P 1'
#
loop_
_entity.id
_entity.type
_entity.pdbx_description
1 polymer ?
#
loop_
_entity_poly.entity_id
_entity_poly.type
_entity_poly.pdbx_seq_one_letter_code
_entity_poly.pdbx_strand_id
1 'polypeptide(L)'
;MLVCNVGNSECMLCHCDNCLSDDALIEYLTAKLSEDYDSEEEIIISQWVNTHRTEMVNQSISIESFISLLSKSVENLIPHSYITKSQSNTFKKLKEDPTLNTAIVIMEFGENYSYTIQNEIQSYH
;
A
#
# COMPACT_ATOMS: atom_id res chain seq x y z
N MET A 1 0.29 -13.48 11.54
CA MET A 1 -0.20 -13.14 10.18
C MET A 1 -1.40 -12.22 10.38
N LEU A 2 -1.38 -11.01 9.83
CA LEU A 2 -2.40 -9.98 10.11
C LEU A 2 -3.80 -10.39 9.67
N VAL A 3 -3.87 -11.09 8.54
CA VAL A 3 -5.09 -11.66 7.98
C VAL A 3 -5.09 -13.18 8.10
N CYS A 4 -6.25 -13.80 8.29
CA CYS A 4 -6.36 -15.26 8.36
C CYS A 4 -6.11 -15.94 7.01
N ASN A 5 -6.53 -15.32 5.91
CA ASN A 5 -6.44 -15.90 4.57
C ASN A 5 -6.27 -14.83 3.48
N VAL A 6 -5.13 -14.83 2.80
CA VAL A 6 -4.79 -13.87 1.74
C VAL A 6 -5.59 -14.03 0.44
N GLY A 7 -6.26 -15.16 0.24
CA GLY A 7 -7.14 -15.42 -0.90
C GLY A 7 -8.60 -15.07 -0.65
N ASN A 8 -8.98 -14.77 0.60
CA ASN A 8 -10.34 -14.47 0.99
C ASN A 8 -10.58 -12.95 0.97
N SER A 9 -11.64 -12.51 0.29
CA SER A 9 -11.99 -11.09 0.20
C SER A 9 -12.34 -10.48 1.54
N GLU A 10 -13.07 -11.18 2.40
CA GLU A 10 -13.46 -10.66 3.74
C GLU A 10 -12.23 -10.40 4.61
N CYS A 11 -11.23 -11.29 4.55
CA CYS A 11 -9.97 -11.10 5.28
C CYS A 11 -9.17 -9.91 4.72
N MET A 12 -9.04 -9.82 3.40
CA MET A 12 -8.20 -8.82 2.75
C MET A 12 -8.86 -7.44 2.61
N LEU A 13 -10.18 -7.34 2.79
CA LEU A 13 -10.92 -6.07 2.81
C LEU A 13 -11.27 -5.64 4.23
N CYS A 14 -10.65 -6.26 5.25
CA CYS A 14 -10.84 -5.92 6.66
C CYS A 14 -12.28 -6.09 7.17
N HIS A 15 -13.01 -7.09 6.66
CA HIS A 15 -14.37 -7.44 7.10
C HIS A 15 -14.44 -8.73 7.93
N CYS A 16 -13.30 -9.38 8.18
CA CYS A 16 -13.26 -10.66 8.88
C CYS A 16 -13.01 -10.48 10.39
N ASP A 17 -13.98 -10.90 11.20
CA ASP A 17 -13.91 -10.84 12.67
C ASP A 17 -12.82 -11.74 13.31
N ASN A 18 -12.27 -12.69 12.54
CA ASN A 18 -11.21 -13.60 13.03
C ASN A 18 -9.80 -13.08 12.76
N CYS A 19 -9.63 -12.03 11.95
CA CYS A 19 -8.32 -11.45 11.67
C CYS A 19 -7.76 -10.78 12.93
N LEU A 20 -6.43 -10.60 12.98
CA LEU A 20 -5.83 -9.86 14.09
C LEU A 20 -6.32 -8.41 14.03
N SER A 21 -6.64 -7.86 15.20
CA SER A 21 -6.96 -6.45 15.32
C SER A 21 -5.72 -5.58 15.08
N ASP A 22 -5.95 -4.31 14.73
CA ASP A 22 -4.88 -3.32 14.62
C ASP A 22 -4.11 -3.18 15.95
N ASP A 23 -4.81 -3.33 17.09
CA ASP A 23 -4.20 -3.30 18.42
C ASP A 23 -3.12 -4.39 18.59
N ALA A 24 -3.37 -5.60 18.08
CA ALA A 24 -2.39 -6.69 18.19
C ALA A 24 -1.09 -6.39 17.40
N LEU A 25 -1.18 -5.66 16.29
CA LEU A 25 -0.01 -5.19 15.54
C LEU A 25 0.72 -4.10 16.32
N ILE A 26 0.00 -3.13 16.87
CA ILE A 26 0.56 -2.04 17.67
C ILE A 26 1.28 -2.60 18.90
N GLU A 27 0.66 -3.52 19.64
CA GLU A 27 1.26 -4.18 20.80
C GLU A 27 2.53 -4.94 20.41
N TYR A 28 2.50 -5.70 19.31
CA TYR A 28 3.66 -6.42 18.81
C TYR A 28 4.83 -5.48 18.48
N LEU A 29 4.56 -4.41 17.72
CA LEU A 29 5.58 -3.43 17.33
C LEU A 29 6.12 -2.67 18.54
N THR A 30 5.25 -2.30 19.48
CA THR A 30 5.64 -1.61 20.72
C THR A 30 6.57 -2.48 21.54
N ALA A 31 6.19 -3.74 21.80
CA ALA A 31 7.03 -4.68 22.52
C ALA A 31 8.37 -4.87 21.82
N LYS A 32 8.36 -5.03 20.49
CA LYS A 32 9.57 -5.27 19.72
C LYS A 32 10.54 -4.09 19.70
N LEU A 33 10.03 -2.86 19.64
CA LEU A 33 10.86 -1.65 19.59
C LEU A 33 11.31 -1.20 20.99
N SER A 34 10.52 -1.48 22.03
CA SER A 34 10.89 -1.17 23.43
C SER A 34 12.06 -2.01 23.96
N GLU A 35 12.48 -3.06 23.26
CA GLU A 35 13.66 -3.87 23.62
C GLU A 35 14.97 -3.13 23.32
N ASP A 36 14.99 -2.34 22.23
CA ASP A 36 16.21 -1.77 21.65
C ASP A 36 16.27 -0.24 21.78
N TYR A 37 15.15 0.42 22.04
CA TYR A 37 15.02 1.87 22.01
C TYR A 37 14.25 2.43 23.20
N ASP A 38 14.76 3.51 23.79
CA ASP A 38 14.07 4.23 24.87
C ASP A 38 12.90 5.06 24.32
N SER A 39 11.87 5.29 25.16
CA SER A 39 10.68 6.06 24.76
C SER A 39 10.96 7.52 24.41
N GLU A 40 12.14 8.05 24.77
CA GLU A 40 12.58 9.40 24.45
C GLU A 40 13.33 9.49 23.10
N GLU A 41 13.63 8.35 22.47
CA GLU A 41 14.32 8.33 21.17
C GLU A 41 13.39 8.72 20.02
N GLU A 42 13.98 9.39 19.03
CA GLU A 42 13.30 9.77 17.80
C GLU A 42 13.83 8.96 16.60
N ILE A 43 12.92 8.60 15.71
CA ILE A 43 13.20 7.91 14.46
C ILE A 43 13.10 8.92 13.32
N ILE A 44 14.14 8.97 12.49
CA ILE A 44 14.13 9.76 11.25
C ILE A 44 13.53 8.91 10.13
N ILE A 45 12.43 9.37 9.54
CA ILE A 45 11.79 8.71 8.41
C ILE A 45 11.63 9.66 7.23
N SER A 46 11.63 9.09 6.02
CA SER A 46 11.27 9.78 4.78
C SER A 46 9.87 9.35 4.35
N GLN A 47 8.96 10.31 4.15
CA GLN A 47 7.58 10.05 3.77
C GLN A 47 7.12 10.94 2.62
N TRP A 48 6.34 10.38 1.70
CA TRP A 48 5.59 11.16 0.71
C TRP A 48 4.33 11.75 1.34
N VAL A 49 4.18 13.08 1.27
CA VAL A 49 2.98 13.80 1.74
C VAL A 49 2.28 14.47 0.55
N ASN A 50 0.96 14.51 0.60
CA ASN A 50 0.13 15.07 -0.48
C ASN A 50 -0.78 16.17 0.08
N THR A 51 -0.22 17.37 0.25
CA THR A 51 -0.92 18.56 0.73
C THR A 51 -1.42 19.43 -0.43
N HIS A 52 -0.59 19.60 -1.48
CA HIS A 52 -0.95 20.27 -2.76
C HIS A 52 -0.06 19.85 -3.94
N ARG A 53 1.21 19.53 -3.66
CA ARG A 53 2.12 18.80 -4.55
C ARG A 53 2.65 17.61 -3.75
N THR A 54 2.85 16.48 -4.42
CA THR A 54 3.49 15.32 -3.78
C THR A 54 4.95 15.64 -3.54
N GLU A 55 5.36 15.69 -2.28
CA GLU A 55 6.75 15.95 -1.87
C GLU A 55 7.23 14.92 -0.86
N MET A 56 8.52 14.63 -0.89
CA MET A 56 9.16 13.77 0.10
C MET A 56 9.67 14.63 1.24
N VAL A 57 9.20 14.36 2.44
CA VAL A 57 9.64 15.04 3.66
C VAL A 57 10.46 14.09 4.51
N ASN A 58 11.49 14.62 5.15
CA ASN A 58 12.20 13.94 6.22
C ASN A 58 11.68 14.48 7.55
N GLN A 59 11.23 13.59 8.42
CA GLN A 59 10.69 13.95 9.72
C GLN A 59 11.34 13.10 10.81
N SER A 60 11.67 13.75 11.92
CA SER A 60 12.03 13.10 13.18
C SER A 60 10.75 12.93 13.98
N ILE A 61 10.38 11.70 14.31
CA ILE A 61 9.14 11.37 15.03
C ILE A 61 9.42 10.40 16.17
N SER A 62 8.58 10.40 17.19
CA SER A 62 8.66 9.42 18.27
C SER A 62 8.39 7.99 17.76
N ILE A 63 8.88 7.00 18.51
CA ILE A 63 8.61 5.59 18.25
C ILE A 63 7.10 5.30 18.22
N GLU A 64 6.34 5.87 19.14
CA GLU A 64 4.88 5.72 19.21
C GLU A 64 4.21 6.24 17.92
N SER A 65 4.61 7.43 17.47
CA SER A 65 4.10 8.01 16.22
C SER A 65 4.48 7.15 15.00
N PHE A 66 5.69 6.59 15.00
CA PHE A 66 6.12 5.69 13.94
C PHE A 66 5.28 4.40 13.89
N ILE A 67 5.03 3.77 15.05
CA ILE A 67 4.19 2.56 15.14
C ILE A 67 2.78 2.85 14.61
N SER A 68 2.17 3.95 15.03
CA SER A 68 0.84 4.35 14.56
C SER A 68 0.82 4.55 13.04
N LEU A 69 1.83 5.25 12.49
CA LEU A 69 1.96 5.51 11.06
C LEU A 69 2.14 4.21 10.25
N LEU A 70 2.97 3.29 10.74
CA LEU A 70 3.20 2.00 10.12
C LEU A 70 1.94 1.14 10.14
N SER A 71 1.28 1.02 11.29
CA SER A 71 0.03 0.26 11.43
C SER A 71 -1.03 0.78 10.46
N LYS A 72 -1.21 2.11 10.36
CA LYS A 72 -2.16 2.69 9.42
C LYS A 72 -1.78 2.43 7.95
N SER A 73 -0.49 2.45 7.65
CA SER A 73 0.00 2.14 6.29
C SER A 73 -0.26 0.69 5.92
N VAL A 74 -0.11 -0.24 6.87
CA VAL A 74 -0.40 -1.66 6.68
C VAL A 74 -1.90 -1.90 6.50
N GLU A 75 -2.76 -1.26 7.30
CA GLU A 75 -4.22 -1.31 7.17
C GLU A 75 -4.67 -0.92 5.76
N ASN A 76 -4.05 0.12 5.17
CA ASN A 76 -4.34 0.54 3.80
C ASN A 76 -3.75 -0.40 2.73
N LEU A 77 -2.59 -1.01 3.03
CA LEU A 77 -1.87 -1.86 2.07
C LEU A 77 -2.55 -3.21 1.85
N ILE A 78 -3.19 -3.78 2.87
CA ILE A 78 -3.90 -5.07 2.80
C ILE A 78 -4.96 -5.07 1.68
N PRO A 79 -5.98 -4.17 1.68
CA PRO A 79 -6.99 -4.12 0.63
C PRO A 79 -6.39 -3.72 -0.72
N HIS A 80 -5.43 -2.79 -0.73
CA HIS A 80 -4.75 -2.40 -1.97
C HIS A 80 -4.08 -3.60 -2.65
N SER A 81 -3.34 -4.42 -1.90
CA SER A 81 -2.66 -5.61 -2.42
C SER A 81 -3.65 -6.59 -3.05
N TYR A 82 -4.78 -6.82 -2.39
CA TYR A 82 -5.82 -7.73 -2.89
C TYR A 82 -6.50 -7.20 -4.15
N ILE A 83 -6.89 -5.92 -4.15
CA ILE A 83 -7.56 -5.28 -5.28
C ILE A 83 -6.64 -5.30 -6.51
N THR A 84 -5.39 -4.85 -6.38
CA THR A 84 -4.43 -4.82 -7.48
C THR A 84 -4.19 -6.20 -8.06
N LYS A 85 -4.07 -7.24 -7.22
CA LYS A 85 -3.89 -8.62 -7.66
C LYS A 85 -5.16 -9.19 -8.32
N SER A 86 -6.33 -8.90 -7.76
CA SER A 86 -7.62 -9.35 -8.30
C SER A 86 -7.93 -8.72 -9.65
N GLN A 87 -7.67 -7.41 -9.79
CA GLN A 87 -7.78 -6.68 -11.05
C GLN A 87 -6.80 -7.23 -12.09
N SER A 88 -5.53 -7.43 -11.72
CA SER A 88 -4.51 -8.01 -12.60
C SER A 88 -4.90 -9.40 -13.11
N ASN A 89 -5.43 -10.26 -12.22
CA ASN A 89 -5.85 -11.60 -12.59
C ASN A 89 -7.08 -11.60 -13.50
N THR A 90 -8.06 -10.74 -13.20
CA THR A 90 -9.26 -10.56 -14.03
C THR A 90 -8.88 -10.07 -15.42
N PHE A 91 -7.97 -9.09 -15.50
CA PHE A 91 -7.50 -8.57 -16.78
C PHE A 91 -6.77 -9.62 -17.62
N LYS A 92 -5.91 -10.45 -17.01
CA LYS A 92 -5.26 -11.56 -17.69
C LYS A 92 -6.28 -12.52 -18.32
N LYS A 93 -7.32 -12.89 -17.56
CA LYS A 93 -8.39 -13.77 -18.06
C LYS A 93 -9.14 -13.15 -19.24
N LEU A 94 -9.49 -11.86 -19.16
CA LEU A 94 -10.17 -11.13 -20.23
C LEU A 94 -9.31 -10.99 -21.50
N LYS A 95 -7.97 -10.99 -21.35
CA LYS A 95 -7.04 -11.00 -22.48
C LYS A 95 -6.90 -12.38 -23.14
N GLU A 96 -6.96 -13.44 -22.35
CA GLU A 96 -6.82 -14.82 -22.82
C GLU A 96 -8.07 -15.31 -23.57
N ASP A 97 -9.27 -14.87 -23.15
CA ASP A 97 -10.55 -15.20 -23.80
C ASP A 97 -11.39 -13.94 -24.02
N PRO A 98 -11.06 -13.12 -25.04
CA PRO A 98 -11.78 -11.89 -25.31
C PRO A 98 -13.16 -12.17 -25.91
N THR A 99 -14.21 -11.67 -25.27
CA THR A 99 -15.56 -11.69 -25.85
C THR A 99 -15.61 -10.86 -27.13
N LEU A 100 -16.19 -11.43 -28.19
CA LEU A 100 -16.38 -10.75 -29.48
C LEU A 100 -17.06 -9.38 -29.27
N ASN A 101 -16.60 -8.37 -30.01
CA ASN A 101 -17.07 -6.98 -29.97
C ASN A 101 -16.95 -6.30 -28.59
N THR A 102 -15.99 -6.71 -27.75
CA THR A 102 -15.75 -6.08 -26.44
C THR A 102 -14.47 -5.25 -26.46
N ALA A 103 -14.51 -4.06 -25.85
CA ALA A 103 -13.33 -3.26 -25.56
C ALA A 103 -13.07 -3.29 -24.05
N ILE A 104 -11.82 -3.53 -23.65
CA ILE A 104 -11.40 -3.49 -22.25
C ILE A 104 -10.75 -2.14 -21.98
N VAL A 105 -11.30 -1.37 -21.05
CA VAL A 105 -10.75 -0.09 -20.61
C VAL A 105 -10.20 -0.27 -19.20
N ILE A 106 -8.91 0.02 -19.01
CA ILE A 106 -8.28 0.12 -17.69
C ILE A 106 -8.07 1.60 -17.40
N MET A 107 -8.50 2.02 -16.21
CA MET A 107 -8.20 3.34 -15.68
C MET A 107 -7.31 3.15 -14.46
N GLU A 108 -6.03 3.49 -14.60
CA GLU A 108 -5.11 3.60 -13.48
C GLU A 108 -5.14 5.07 -13.01
N PHE A 109 -5.77 5.32 -11.86
CA PHE A 109 -5.79 6.66 -11.23
C PHE A 109 -4.49 6.96 -10.46
N GLY A 110 -3.46 6.11 -10.59
CA GLY A 110 -2.13 6.33 -10.04
C GLY A 110 -1.27 7.12 -11.03
N GLU A 111 -1.54 8.40 -11.18
CA GLU A 111 -0.66 9.31 -11.93
C GLU A 111 0.68 9.47 -11.19
N ASN A 112 1.65 8.60 -11.50
CA ASN A 112 2.96 9.12 -11.86
C ASN A 112 2.89 9.33 -13.37
N TYR A 113 2.62 10.56 -13.81
CA TYR A 113 2.79 10.91 -15.22
C TYR A 113 4.27 10.77 -15.60
N SER A 114 4.67 9.59 -16.08
CA SER A 114 5.66 9.51 -17.14
C SER A 114 4.91 9.04 -18.38
N TYR A 115 4.63 9.95 -19.31
CA TYR A 115 4.20 9.54 -20.62
C TYR A 115 5.36 8.77 -21.24
N THR A 116 5.19 7.48 -21.51
CA THR A 116 6.10 6.77 -22.42
C THR A 116 5.48 6.89 -23.79
N ILE A 117 5.86 7.91 -24.55
CA ILE A 117 5.49 8.00 -25.97
C ILE A 117 6.27 6.90 -26.69
N GLN A 118 5.58 5.94 -27.32
CA GLN A 118 6.24 5.08 -28.31
C GLN A 118 6.74 6.00 -29.44
N ASN A 119 8.08 6.21 -29.46
CA ASN A 119 8.90 7.06 -30.35
C ASN A 119 9.48 8.36 -29.74
N GLU A 120 9.90 8.40 -28.47
CA GLU A 120 10.77 9.50 -28.01
C GLU A 120 12.19 9.41 -28.61
N ILE A 121 12.66 10.51 -29.21
CA ILE A 121 14.06 10.69 -29.60
C ILE A 121 14.81 11.22 -28.38
N GLN A 122 16.02 10.68 -28.16
CA GLN A 122 16.92 10.81 -27.00
C GLN A 122 17.37 12.24 -26.61
N SER A 123 16.74 13.30 -27.10
CA SER A 123 17.08 14.69 -26.81
C SER A 123 15.96 15.45 -26.10
N TYR A 124 15.25 14.79 -25.19
CA TYR A 124 14.37 15.46 -24.23
C TYR A 124 14.90 15.21 -22.81
N HIS A 125 15.94 15.97 -22.46
CA HIS A 125 16.36 16.27 -21.10
C HIS A 125 16.63 17.76 -21.02
#